data_AF-A0A2A9P3X3-F1
#
_entry.id   AF-A0A2A9P3X3-F1
#
_cell.length_a   1.000
_cell.length_b   1.000
_cell.length_c   1.000
_cell.angle_alpha   90.00
_cell.angle_beta   90.00
_cell.angle_gamma   90.00
#
_symmetry.space_group_name_H-M   'P 1'
#
loop_
_entity.id
_entity.type
_entity.pdbx_description
1 polymer ?
#
loop_
_entity_poly.entity_id
_entity_poly.type
_entity_poly.pdbx_seq_one_letter_code
_entity_poly.pdbx_strand_id
1 'polypeptide(L)'
;MASVPEAVVIDSVNGSNGALEDEVAVRSICCVGAGYVGGPTAAVIAFQNPQIKVTVVDRDENRIRRWNSRHAPIYEPGLHDIVRVARDGGRDARFSNEPTSDTEPESTDEADVSVSRRAGNLFFTTDVATSIAQADMVLVAVNTPTKERGIGAGSATDMTAFEAVTAVVAQYAREGAIIVEKSTVPCRTAQLVADTVRFCLFFFFFFFSCWLAIPMSEWNG
;
A
#
# COMPACT_ATOMS: atom_id res chain seq x y z
N MET A 1 -19.14 -2.48 27.01
CA MET A 1 -18.91 -3.36 25.85
C MET A 1 -18.65 -2.46 24.66
N ALA A 2 -17.38 -2.21 24.34
CA ALA A 2 -16.99 -1.52 23.11
C ALA A 2 -16.68 -2.62 22.08
N SER A 3 -17.33 -2.55 20.93
CA SER A 3 -17.18 -3.50 19.82
C SER A 3 -15.77 -3.45 19.26
N VAL A 4 -15.15 -4.61 19.07
CA VAL A 4 -13.91 -4.77 18.31
C VAL A 4 -14.17 -4.29 16.88
N PRO A 5 -13.43 -3.31 16.32
CA PRO A 5 -13.62 -2.92 14.93
C PRO A 5 -13.20 -4.08 14.02
N GLU A 6 -14.12 -4.53 13.19
CA GLU A 6 -13.92 -5.59 12.21
C GLU A 6 -13.05 -5.04 11.08
N ALA A 7 -11.97 -5.74 10.73
CA ALA A 7 -11.22 -5.41 9.53
C ALA A 7 -12.14 -5.64 8.32
N VAL A 8 -12.59 -4.56 7.68
CA VAL A 8 -13.44 -4.64 6.49
C VAL A 8 -12.58 -5.10 5.31
N VAL A 9 -12.62 -6.40 5.04
CA VAL A 9 -12.18 -6.97 3.76
C VAL A 9 -13.32 -6.70 2.78
N ILE A 10 -13.18 -5.64 1.97
CA ILE A 10 -14.17 -5.29 0.95
C ILE A 10 -14.06 -6.33 -0.17
N ASP A 11 -14.91 -7.35 -0.11
CA ASP A 11 -15.17 -8.25 -1.23
C ASP A 11 -16.27 -7.62 -2.09
N SER A 12 -16.02 -7.50 -3.38
CA SER A 12 -16.85 -6.69 -4.27
C SER A 12 -18.27 -7.25 -4.44
N VAL A 13 -19.25 -6.33 -4.45
CA VAL A 13 -20.62 -6.43 -5.01
C VAL A 13 -21.75 -6.77 -4.01
N ASN A 14 -22.44 -5.75 -3.49
CA ASN A 14 -23.85 -5.40 -3.84
C ASN A 14 -24.41 -4.27 -2.95
N GLY A 15 -25.11 -3.31 -3.56
CA GLY A 15 -25.74 -2.19 -2.87
C GLY A 15 -27.13 -2.51 -2.28
N SER A 16 -27.49 -1.84 -1.18
CA SER A 16 -28.76 -1.11 -1.01
C SER A 16 -28.84 -0.43 0.36
N ASN A 17 -29.20 0.86 0.30
CA ASN A 17 -29.63 1.85 1.31
C ASN A 17 -29.75 1.47 2.80
N GLY A 18 -29.21 2.35 3.66
CA GLY A 18 -29.96 2.83 4.83
C GLY A 18 -29.25 2.90 6.19
N ALA A 19 -28.07 3.51 6.27
CA ALA A 19 -27.59 4.19 7.48
C ALA A 19 -26.52 5.20 7.05
N LEU A 20 -26.39 6.32 7.77
CA LEU A 20 -25.23 7.20 7.64
C LEU A 20 -24.02 6.43 8.22
N GLU A 21 -23.50 5.49 7.45
CA GLU A 21 -22.14 5.01 7.62
C GLU A 21 -21.26 6.21 7.24
N ASP A 22 -20.35 6.61 8.13
CA ASP A 22 -19.31 7.56 7.77
C ASP A 22 -18.62 7.03 6.50
N GLU A 23 -18.88 7.67 5.36
CA GLU A 23 -18.33 7.25 4.08
C GLU A 23 -16.81 7.29 4.22
N VAL A 24 -16.16 6.12 4.18
CA VAL A 24 -14.72 6.00 4.39
C VAL A 24 -14.00 6.64 3.21
N ALA A 25 -13.76 7.94 3.30
CA ALA A 25 -13.09 8.71 2.27
C ALA A 25 -11.57 8.55 2.39
N VAL A 26 -10.99 7.69 1.55
CA VAL A 26 -9.54 7.46 1.49
C VAL A 26 -8.85 8.67 0.86
N ARG A 27 -8.00 9.36 1.64
CA ARG A 27 -7.20 10.53 1.21
C ARG A 27 -5.70 10.26 1.19
N SER A 28 -5.27 9.20 1.86
CA SER A 28 -3.88 8.83 2.06
C SER A 28 -3.70 7.32 2.00
N ILE A 29 -2.75 6.89 1.17
CA ILE A 29 -2.43 5.50 0.93
C ILE A 29 -0.95 5.28 1.22
N CYS A 30 -0.63 4.27 2.03
CA CYS A 30 0.72 3.77 2.22
C CYS A 30 0.89 2.44 1.49
N CYS A 31 1.87 2.33 0.60
CA CYS A 31 2.21 1.08 -0.07
C CYS A 31 3.51 0.52 0.47
N VAL A 32 3.44 -0.60 1.19
CA VAL A 32 4.59 -1.29 1.76
C VAL A 32 5.16 -2.27 0.72
N GLY A 33 6.34 -1.93 0.21
CA GLY A 33 7.06 -2.68 -0.82
C GLY A 33 7.22 -1.85 -2.10
N ALA A 34 8.42 -1.31 -2.35
CA ALA A 34 8.72 -0.52 -3.55
C ALA A 34 9.23 -1.38 -4.72
N GLY A 35 8.78 -2.64 -4.78
CA GLY A 35 9.17 -3.61 -5.80
C GLY A 35 8.35 -3.50 -7.09
N TYR A 36 8.43 -4.56 -7.90
CA TYR A 36 7.77 -4.68 -9.21
C TYR A 36 6.24 -4.52 -9.15
N VAL A 37 5.67 -4.85 -7.99
CA VAL A 37 4.23 -4.81 -7.75
C VAL A 37 3.84 -3.45 -7.15
N GLY A 38 4.38 -3.12 -5.98
CA GLY A 38 3.92 -1.96 -5.22
C GLY A 38 4.26 -0.62 -5.86
N GLY A 39 5.45 -0.47 -6.44
CA GLY A 39 5.87 0.79 -7.07
C GLY A 39 4.97 1.19 -8.26
N PRO A 40 4.85 0.35 -9.30
CA PRO A 40 3.96 0.64 -10.43
C PRO A 40 2.48 0.79 -10.02
N THR A 41 1.98 -0.06 -9.11
CA THR A 41 0.59 0.03 -8.62
C THR A 41 0.34 1.40 -7.95
N ALA A 42 1.23 1.80 -7.04
CA ALA A 42 1.13 3.10 -6.36
C ALA A 42 1.26 4.28 -7.32
N ALA A 43 2.13 4.19 -8.33
CA ALA A 43 2.30 5.24 -9.34
C ALA A 43 1.02 5.46 -10.15
N VAL A 44 0.35 4.39 -10.57
CA VAL A 44 -0.93 4.48 -11.30
C VAL A 44 -2.04 5.03 -10.40
N ILE A 45 -2.15 4.56 -9.16
CA ILE A 45 -3.14 5.07 -8.19
C ILE A 45 -2.95 6.59 -8.01
N ALA A 46 -1.72 7.03 -7.79
CA ALA A 46 -1.37 8.44 -7.63
C ALA A 46 -1.61 9.26 -8.91
N PHE A 47 -1.39 8.66 -10.08
CA PHE A 47 -1.63 9.29 -11.37
C PHE A 47 -3.11 9.55 -11.62
N GLN A 48 -3.94 8.54 -11.41
CA GLN A 48 -5.39 8.57 -11.66
C GLN A 48 -6.17 9.34 -10.58
N ASN A 49 -5.58 9.53 -9.39
CA ASN A 49 -6.25 10.18 -8.25
C ASN A 49 -5.41 11.33 -7.67
N PRO A 50 -5.34 12.50 -8.33
CA PRO A 50 -4.50 13.62 -7.89
C PRO A 50 -4.79 14.12 -6.46
N GLN A 51 -6.01 13.91 -5.96
CA GLN A 51 -6.43 14.27 -4.61
C GLN A 51 -5.94 13.31 -3.51
N ILE A 52 -5.49 12.10 -3.87
CA ILE A 52 -5.03 11.10 -2.90
C ILE A 52 -3.52 11.20 -2.75
N LYS A 53 -3.03 11.32 -1.52
CA LYS A 53 -1.59 11.22 -1.21
C LYS A 53 -1.17 9.76 -1.20
N VAL A 54 -0.22 9.37 -2.04
CA VAL A 54 0.29 8.00 -2.10
C VAL A 54 1.75 7.97 -1.70
N THR A 55 2.08 7.21 -0.65
CA THR A 55 3.44 7.06 -0.14
C THR A 55 3.87 5.61 -0.25
N VAL A 56 4.95 5.34 -0.98
CA VAL A 56 5.55 4.02 -1.11
C VAL A 56 6.73 3.91 -0.16
N VAL A 57 6.77 2.84 0.61
CA VAL A 57 7.81 2.58 1.60
C VAL A 57 8.54 1.27 1.33
N ASP A 58 9.84 1.27 1.54
CA ASP A 58 10.70 0.08 1.48
C ASP A 58 11.88 0.27 2.42
N ARG A 59 12.41 -0.83 2.95
CA ARG A 59 13.59 -0.83 3.83
C ARG A 59 14.88 -0.65 3.03
N ASP A 60 14.85 -0.99 1.74
CA ASP A 60 15.97 -0.85 0.82
C ASP A 60 16.15 0.63 0.43
N GLU A 61 17.06 1.32 1.11
CA GLU A 61 17.44 2.72 0.84
C GLU A 61 17.88 2.93 -0.61
N ASN A 62 18.60 1.98 -1.21
CA ASN A 62 19.08 2.12 -2.58
C ASN A 62 17.92 2.07 -3.58
N ARG A 63 16.92 1.23 -3.32
CA ARG A 63 15.68 1.18 -4.10
C ARG A 63 14.88 2.45 -3.98
N ILE A 64 14.67 2.97 -2.77
CA ILE A 64 13.98 4.25 -2.54
C ILE A 64 14.73 5.40 -3.21
N ARG A 65 16.06 5.44 -3.11
CA ARG A 65 16.89 6.45 -3.80
C ARG A 65 16.69 6.40 -5.32
N ARG A 66 16.62 5.20 -5.91
CA ARG A 66 16.36 5.05 -7.36
C ARG A 66 14.97 5.54 -7.75
N TRP A 67 13.94 5.24 -6.95
CA TRP A 67 12.59 5.77 -7.17
C TRP A 67 12.50 7.30 -7.09
N ASN A 68 13.31 7.92 -6.23
CA ASN A 68 13.43 9.38 -6.13
C ASN A 68 14.38 10.00 -7.17
N SER A 69 15.02 9.18 -8.02
CA SER A 69 15.91 9.63 -9.08
C SER A 69 15.20 9.78 -10.42
N ARG A 70 15.93 10.18 -11.47
CA ARG A 70 15.40 10.20 -12.84
C ARG A 70 15.24 8.81 -13.46
N HIS A 71 15.87 7.79 -12.88
CA HIS A 71 15.88 6.42 -13.38
C HIS A 71 15.29 5.49 -12.31
N ALA A 72 14.01 5.17 -12.46
CA ALA A 72 13.32 4.22 -11.59
C ALA A 72 14.01 2.84 -11.62
N PRO A 73 13.93 2.05 -10.53
CA PRO A 73 14.58 0.74 -10.46
C PRO A 73 13.93 -0.33 -11.35
N ILE A 74 12.79 -0.02 -11.99
CA ILE A 74 12.00 -0.91 -12.84
C ILE A 74 11.77 -0.21 -14.18
N TYR A 75 11.86 -0.97 -15.26
CA TYR A 75 11.55 -0.53 -16.61
C TYR A 75 10.26 -1.19 -17.07
N GLU A 76 9.25 -0.38 -17.35
CA GLU A 76 8.00 -0.76 -18.01
C GLU A 76 7.62 0.37 -18.99
N PRO A 77 7.15 0.04 -20.20
CA PRO A 77 6.70 1.07 -21.15
C PRO A 77 5.67 2.03 -20.53
N GLY A 78 5.88 3.34 -20.67
CA GLY A 78 5.00 4.39 -20.12
C GLY A 78 5.09 4.63 -18.60
N LEU A 79 5.71 3.73 -17.83
CA LEU A 79 5.81 3.89 -16.36
C LEU A 79 6.62 5.12 -15.96
N HIS A 80 7.66 5.46 -16.72
CA HIS A 80 8.53 6.61 -16.42
C HIS A 80 7.74 7.91 -16.40
N ASP A 81 6.87 8.13 -17.39
CA ASP A 81 6.06 9.34 -17.49
C ASP A 81 5.01 9.41 -16.39
N ILE A 82 4.35 8.28 -16.09
CA ILE A 82 3.39 8.17 -14.98
C ILE A 82 4.05 8.55 -13.65
N VAL A 83 5.20 7.95 -13.34
CA VAL A 83 5.94 8.21 -12.09
C VAL A 83 6.38 9.65 -12.02
N ARG A 84 6.90 10.20 -13.13
CA ARG A 84 7.35 11.58 -13.22
C ARG A 84 6.20 12.56 -12.95
N VAL A 85 5.06 12.38 -13.61
CA VAL A 85 3.88 13.25 -13.42
C VAL A 85 3.34 13.12 -12.00
N ALA A 86 3.21 11.89 -11.48
CA ALA A 86 2.65 11.67 -10.16
C ALA A 86 3.57 12.15 -9.03
N ARG A 87 4.89 12.05 -9.18
CA ARG A 87 5.89 12.46 -8.17
C ARG A 87 6.20 13.95 -8.25
N ASP A 88 6.50 14.44 -9.45
CA ASP A 88 7.02 15.80 -9.65
C ASP A 88 5.92 16.80 -10.04
N GLY A 89 4.72 16.33 -10.38
CA GLY A 89 3.64 17.12 -10.92
C GLY A 89 3.66 17.21 -12.45
N GLY A 90 2.48 17.43 -13.02
CA GLY A 90 2.28 17.61 -14.45
C GLY A 90 2.15 19.10 -14.81
N ARG A 91 2.77 19.51 -15.92
CA ARG A 91 2.35 20.71 -16.67
C ARG A 91 1.46 20.23 -17.82
N ASP A 92 0.68 21.13 -18.42
CA ASP A 92 -0.13 20.80 -19.60
C ASP A 92 0.80 20.21 -20.69
N ALA A 93 0.72 18.90 -20.87
CA ALA A 93 1.64 18.14 -21.73
C ALA A 93 0.94 16.90 -22.31
N ARG A 94 1.40 16.52 -23.49
CA ARG A 94 0.96 15.36 -24.27
C ARG A 94 2.11 14.36 -24.31
N PHE A 95 1.83 13.09 -24.04
CA PHE A 95 2.81 12.01 -24.09
C PHE A 95 2.39 11.00 -25.16
N SER A 96 3.33 10.63 -26.05
CA SER A 96 3.15 9.55 -27.03
C SER A 96 3.59 8.22 -26.41
N ASN A 97 2.73 7.21 -26.48
CA ASN A 97 3.01 5.89 -25.92
C ASN A 97 3.70 4.97 -26.94
N GLU A 98 4.70 5.49 -27.69
CA GLU A 98 5.36 4.69 -28.71
C GLU A 98 6.30 3.63 -28.10
N PRO A 99 6.17 2.36 -28.49
CA PRO A 99 7.27 1.40 -28.37
C PRO A 99 8.36 1.84 -29.36
N THR A 100 9.58 2.10 -28.88
CA THR A 100 10.73 2.34 -29.77
C THR A 100 10.97 1.12 -30.66
N SER A 101 10.43 1.13 -31.86
CA SER A 101 10.73 0.18 -32.93
C SER A 101 10.82 0.95 -34.24
N ASP A 102 11.88 0.71 -35.01
CA ASP A 102 12.30 1.48 -36.19
C ASP A 102 11.38 1.30 -37.42
N THR A 103 10.06 1.40 -37.28
CA THR A 103 9.11 1.23 -38.39
C THR A 103 8.23 2.47 -38.54
N GLU A 104 8.16 3.00 -39.76
CA GLU A 104 7.44 4.22 -40.14
C GLU A 104 5.94 4.19 -39.74
N PRO A 105 5.34 5.35 -39.41
CA PRO A 105 4.02 5.39 -38.81
C PRO A 105 2.92 5.21 -39.86
N GLU A 106 2.19 4.10 -39.80
CA GLU A 106 0.86 3.99 -40.38
C GLU A 106 -0.18 4.52 -39.37
N SER A 107 -1.05 5.39 -39.87
CA SER A 107 -2.06 6.10 -39.10
C SER A 107 -3.09 5.15 -38.46
N THR A 108 -2.96 4.94 -37.16
CA THR A 108 -4.09 4.54 -36.31
C THR A 108 -4.31 5.63 -35.27
N ASP A 109 -5.58 5.98 -35.02
CA ASP A 109 -6.03 6.97 -34.03
C ASP A 109 -5.59 6.56 -32.60
N GLU A 110 -4.32 6.78 -32.26
CA GLU A 110 -3.77 6.42 -30.95
C GLU A 110 -4.07 7.51 -29.90
N ALA A 111 -4.46 7.05 -28.70
CA ALA A 111 -4.95 7.90 -27.63
C ALA A 111 -3.85 8.80 -27.04
N ASP A 112 -3.81 10.05 -27.49
CA ASP A 112 -3.02 11.13 -26.89
C ASP A 112 -3.43 11.33 -25.41
N VAL A 113 -2.57 10.92 -24.46
CA VAL A 113 -2.84 11.10 -23.03
C VAL A 113 -2.51 12.54 -22.65
N SER A 114 -3.54 13.39 -22.64
CA SER A 114 -3.42 14.77 -22.17
C SER A 114 -3.40 14.82 -20.64
N VAL A 115 -2.32 15.35 -20.05
CA VAL A 115 -2.22 15.57 -18.60
C VAL A 115 -2.48 17.04 -18.29
N SER A 116 -3.52 17.32 -17.50
CA SER A 116 -3.78 18.67 -17.00
C SER A 116 -2.77 19.08 -15.92
N ARG A 117 -2.52 20.37 -15.76
CA ARG A 117 -1.67 20.90 -14.67
C ARG A 117 -2.10 20.33 -13.31
N ARG A 118 -1.16 19.69 -12.62
CA ARG A 118 -1.39 19.08 -11.30
C ARG A 118 -0.15 19.07 -10.43
N ALA A 119 -0.34 19.07 -9.11
CA ALA A 119 0.74 18.83 -8.15
C ALA A 119 1.10 17.34 -8.07
N GLY A 120 2.35 17.07 -7.66
CA GLY A 120 2.78 15.74 -7.30
C GLY A 120 2.10 15.26 -6.02
N ASN A 121 1.74 13.99 -6.00
CA ASN A 121 1.09 13.31 -4.87
C ASN A 121 1.70 11.92 -4.58
N LEU A 122 2.73 11.50 -5.32
CA LEU A 122 3.45 10.24 -5.12
C LEU A 122 4.77 10.48 -4.39
N PHE A 123 5.00 9.76 -3.31
CA PHE A 123 6.19 9.90 -2.46
C PHE A 123 6.86 8.55 -2.24
N PHE A 124 8.20 8.55 -2.12
CA PHE A 124 8.98 7.35 -1.78
C PHE A 124 9.87 7.64 -0.58
N THR A 125 9.79 6.81 0.47
CA THR A 125 10.54 7.01 1.71
C THR A 125 10.93 5.69 2.36
N THR A 126 11.92 5.72 3.25
CA THR A 126 12.26 4.60 4.14
C THR A 126 11.55 4.67 5.49
N ASP A 127 10.80 5.74 5.75
CA ASP A 127 10.03 5.92 6.98
C ASP A 127 8.71 5.12 6.93
N VAL A 128 8.83 3.83 7.24
CA VAL A 128 7.71 2.87 7.20
C VAL A 128 6.67 3.19 8.28
N ALA A 129 7.11 3.41 9.52
CA ALA A 129 6.22 3.52 10.67
C ALA A 129 5.30 4.75 10.58
N THR A 130 5.87 5.93 10.31
CA THR A 130 5.07 7.16 10.19
C THR A 130 4.15 7.12 8.98
N SER A 131 4.59 6.54 7.86
CA SER A 131 3.77 6.43 6.66
C SER A 131 2.56 5.52 6.87
N ILE A 132 2.72 4.41 7.59
CA ILE A 132 1.61 3.50 7.95
C ILE A 132 0.65 4.21 8.91
N ALA A 133 1.15 4.89 9.94
CA ALA A 133 0.32 5.53 10.96
C ALA A 133 -0.58 6.66 10.43
N GLN A 134 -0.16 7.32 9.34
CA GLN A 134 -0.92 8.41 8.74
C GLN A 134 -1.94 7.95 7.68
N ALA A 135 -1.81 6.71 7.16
CA ALA A 135 -2.59 6.27 6.01
C ALA A 135 -4.02 5.86 6.37
N ASP A 136 -4.97 6.22 5.50
CA ASP A 136 -6.34 5.68 5.53
C ASP A 136 -6.38 4.25 4.98
N MET A 137 -5.47 3.92 4.05
CA MET A 137 -5.34 2.59 3.45
C MET A 137 -3.87 2.16 3.36
N VAL A 138 -3.60 0.90 3.71
CA VAL A 138 -2.27 0.30 3.62
C VAL A 138 -2.28 -0.86 2.62
N LEU A 139 -1.55 -0.70 1.51
CA LEU A 139 -1.31 -1.73 0.51
C LEU A 139 -0.05 -2.52 0.90
N VAL A 140 -0.19 -3.82 1.13
CA VAL A 140 0.93 -4.72 1.39
C VAL A 140 1.32 -5.42 0.09
N ALA A 141 2.44 -5.01 -0.50
CA ALA A 141 2.93 -5.48 -1.80
C ALA A 141 4.38 -5.98 -1.69
N VAL A 142 4.61 -6.93 -0.78
CA VAL A 142 5.93 -7.53 -0.55
C VAL A 142 6.06 -8.87 -1.25
N ASN A 143 7.27 -9.16 -1.74
CA ASN A 143 7.54 -10.44 -2.39
C ASN A 143 7.40 -11.58 -1.38
N THR A 144 6.70 -12.63 -1.78
CA THR A 144 6.61 -13.88 -1.04
C THR A 144 7.24 -14.96 -1.92
N PRO A 145 8.58 -15.06 -1.98
CA PRO A 145 9.25 -16.04 -2.84
C PRO A 145 8.89 -17.46 -2.40
N THR A 146 8.97 -18.42 -3.31
CA THR A 146 8.78 -19.84 -2.98
C THR A 146 9.89 -20.31 -2.03
N LYS A 147 9.54 -21.03 -0.96
CA LYS A 147 10.49 -21.63 -0.02
C LYS A 147 11.51 -22.46 -0.78
N GLU A 148 12.79 -22.25 -0.51
CA GLU A 148 13.86 -23.06 -1.11
C GLU A 148 14.21 -24.29 -0.27
N ARG A 149 13.79 -24.35 1.00
CA ARG A 149 14.12 -25.44 1.94
C ARG A 149 12.95 -25.72 2.92
N GLY A 150 12.86 -26.95 3.43
CA GLY A 150 11.81 -27.38 4.37
C GLY A 150 10.57 -28.01 3.73
N ILE A 151 9.53 -28.27 4.53
CA ILE A 151 8.27 -28.83 4.02
C ILE A 151 7.61 -27.83 3.05
N GLY A 152 7.38 -28.27 1.82
CA GLY A 152 6.88 -27.40 0.74
C GLY A 152 7.98 -26.63 0.00
N ALA A 153 9.26 -26.97 0.15
CA ALA A 153 10.33 -26.39 -0.67
C ALA A 153 10.03 -26.58 -2.17
N GLY A 154 10.19 -25.52 -2.96
CA GLY A 154 9.88 -25.49 -4.39
C GLY A 154 8.39 -25.36 -4.73
N SER A 155 7.49 -25.28 -3.74
CA SER A 155 6.04 -25.17 -4.01
C SER A 155 5.26 -24.27 -3.04
N ALA A 156 5.70 -24.15 -1.79
CA ALA A 156 5.05 -23.33 -0.77
C ALA A 156 5.74 -21.97 -0.66
N THR A 157 4.96 -20.95 -0.36
CA THR A 157 5.43 -19.57 -0.23
C THR A 157 6.17 -19.34 1.09
N ASP A 158 7.33 -18.67 1.05
CA ASP A 158 8.00 -18.15 2.24
C ASP A 158 7.27 -16.90 2.73
N MET A 159 6.63 -17.03 3.91
CA MET A 159 5.82 -15.98 4.49
C MET A 159 6.57 -15.15 5.52
N THR A 160 7.84 -15.41 5.82
CA THR A 160 8.58 -14.68 6.86
C THR A 160 8.65 -13.17 6.60
N ALA A 161 8.91 -12.77 5.35
CA ALA A 161 8.91 -11.35 4.97
C ALA A 161 7.51 -10.73 5.09
N PHE A 162 6.48 -11.49 4.74
CA PHE A 162 5.08 -11.05 4.80
C PHE A 162 4.57 -10.92 6.23
N GLU A 163 4.83 -11.90 7.09
CA GLU A 163 4.51 -11.89 8.52
C GLU A 163 5.17 -10.71 9.23
N ALA A 164 6.47 -10.49 8.97
CA ALA A 164 7.20 -9.36 9.54
C ALA A 164 6.61 -8.01 9.12
N VAL A 165 6.13 -7.89 7.87
CA VAL A 165 5.47 -6.68 7.37
C VAL A 165 4.09 -6.53 7.97
N THR A 166 3.31 -7.61 8.04
CA THR A 166 1.97 -7.63 8.63
C THR A 166 2.01 -7.25 10.11
N ALA A 167 3.01 -7.72 10.87
CA ALA A 167 3.21 -7.32 12.25
C ALA A 167 3.49 -5.82 12.40
N VAL A 168 4.33 -5.24 11.52
CA VAL A 168 4.60 -3.80 11.50
C VAL A 168 3.35 -3.01 11.13
N VAL A 169 2.58 -3.47 10.14
CA VAL A 169 1.29 -2.86 9.77
C VAL A 169 0.33 -2.90 10.95
N ALA A 170 0.17 -4.04 11.62
CA ALA A 170 -0.69 -4.18 12.78
C ALA A 170 -0.26 -3.30 13.97
N GLN A 171 1.04 -3.02 14.10
CA GLN A 171 1.58 -2.16 15.17
C GLN A 171 1.31 -0.67 14.93
N TYR A 172 1.42 -0.21 13.68
CA TYR A 172 1.38 1.23 13.37
C TYR A 172 0.09 1.68 12.68
N ALA A 173 -0.69 0.77 12.11
CA ALA A 173 -1.93 1.14 11.42
C ALA A 173 -2.87 1.80 12.42
N ARG A 174 -3.41 2.94 12.01
CA ARG A 174 -4.42 3.65 12.80
C ARG A 174 -5.73 2.87 12.81
N GLU A 175 -6.58 3.20 13.79
CA GLU A 175 -7.94 2.68 13.85
C GLU A 175 -8.72 3.06 12.58
N GLY A 176 -9.50 2.10 12.05
CA GLY A 176 -10.26 2.28 10.82
C GLY A 176 -9.44 2.28 9.53
N ALA A 177 -8.13 1.97 9.56
CA ALA A 177 -7.35 1.82 8.35
C ALA A 177 -7.76 0.57 7.54
N ILE A 178 -7.88 0.71 6.23
CA ILE A 178 -8.17 -0.40 5.32
C ILE A 178 -6.85 -1.08 4.94
N ILE A 179 -6.72 -2.38 5.22
CA ILE A 179 -5.53 -3.15 4.86
C ILE A 179 -5.82 -3.97 3.60
N VAL A 180 -5.07 -3.72 2.53
CA VAL A 180 -5.22 -4.39 1.25
C VAL A 180 -3.95 -5.21 0.98
N GLU A 181 -4.10 -6.53 0.93
CA GLU A 181 -3.04 -7.45 0.54
C GLU A 181 -2.99 -7.54 -0.99
N LYS A 182 -1.79 -7.43 -1.58
CA LYS A 182 -1.59 -7.59 -3.02
C LYS A 182 -0.42 -8.54 -3.28
N SER A 183 -0.75 -9.79 -3.63
CA SER A 183 0.20 -10.82 -4.11
C SER A 183 -0.28 -11.50 -5.40
N THR A 184 0.63 -12.14 -6.13
CA THR A 184 0.36 -12.89 -7.37
C THR A 184 -0.15 -14.31 -7.12
N VAL A 185 -0.22 -14.78 -5.86
CA VAL A 185 -0.70 -16.12 -5.51
C VAL A 185 -1.50 -16.08 -4.19
N PRO A 186 -2.82 -15.79 -4.20
CA PRO A 186 -3.60 -15.68 -2.98
C PRO A 186 -4.13 -17.07 -2.56
N CYS A 187 -3.44 -17.73 -1.63
CA CYS A 187 -3.97 -18.90 -0.93
C CYS A 187 -3.66 -18.75 0.57
N ARG A 188 -4.68 -18.56 1.42
CA ARG A 188 -4.65 -18.35 2.89
C ARG A 188 -4.00 -17.06 3.44
N THR A 189 -3.36 -16.23 2.63
CA THR A 189 -2.67 -15.01 3.08
C THR A 189 -3.60 -13.97 3.72
N ALA A 190 -4.79 -13.75 3.15
CA ALA A 190 -5.76 -12.78 3.67
C ALA A 190 -6.27 -13.12 5.08
N GLN A 191 -6.46 -14.42 5.39
CA GLN A 191 -6.86 -14.87 6.72
C GLN A 191 -5.78 -14.58 7.76
N LEU A 192 -4.51 -14.79 7.43
CA LEU A 192 -3.39 -14.49 8.33
C LEU A 192 -3.28 -12.99 8.64
N VAL A 193 -3.53 -12.12 7.66
CA VAL A 193 -3.58 -10.67 7.87
C VAL A 193 -4.69 -10.30 8.86
N ALA A 194 -5.90 -10.79 8.63
CA ALA A 194 -7.04 -10.54 9.50
C ALA A 194 -6.77 -11.01 10.94
N ASP A 195 -6.22 -12.22 11.10
CA ASP A 195 -5.89 -12.79 12.41
C ASP A 195 -4.81 -11.99 13.15
N THR A 196 -3.75 -11.58 12.44
CA THR A 196 -2.63 -10.81 13.03
C THR A 196 -3.08 -9.42 13.47
N VAL A 197 -3.81 -8.70 12.61
CA VAL A 197 -4.35 -7.37 12.94
C VAL A 197 -5.32 -7.47 14.12
N ARG A 198 -6.20 -8.47 14.13
CA ARG A 198 -7.15 -8.70 15.24
C ARG A 198 -6.42 -9.03 16.56
N PHE A 199 -5.38 -9.86 16.50
CA PHE A 199 -4.60 -10.24 17.68
C PHE A 199 -3.85 -9.05 18.29
N CYS A 200 -3.17 -8.24 17.48
CA CYS A 200 -2.46 -7.05 17.95
C CYS A 200 -3.40 -6.00 18.56
N LEU A 201 -4.57 -5.77 17.94
CA LEU A 201 -5.60 -4.88 18.50
C LEU A 201 -6.17 -5.41 19.82
N PHE A 202 -6.38 -6.72 19.94
CA PHE A 202 -6.85 -7.35 21.17
C PHE A 202 -5.81 -7.27 22.30
N PHE A 203 -4.54 -7.49 21.99
CA PHE A 203 -3.46 -7.44 22.99
C PHE A 203 -3.19 -6.02 23.48
N PHE A 204 -3.25 -5.02 22.59
CA PHE A 204 -3.16 -3.60 22.96
C PHE A 204 -4.35 -3.20 23.85
N PHE A 205 -5.57 -3.64 23.52
CA PHE A 205 -6.76 -3.38 24.33
C PHE A 205 -6.69 -4.06 25.70
N PHE A 206 -6.18 -5.30 25.77
CA PHE A 206 -6.03 -6.05 27.02
C PHE A 206 -4.97 -5.43 27.93
N PHE A 207 -3.81 -5.05 27.41
CA PHE A 207 -2.75 -4.39 28.20
C PHE A 207 -3.12 -2.97 28.63
N PHE A 208 -3.75 -2.18 27.77
CA PHE A 208 -4.17 -0.81 28.12
C PHE A 208 -5.31 -0.83 29.15
N SER A 209 -6.24 -1.78 29.04
CA SER A 209 -7.31 -1.98 30.04
C SER A 209 -6.77 -2.50 31.38
N CYS A 210 -5.76 -3.38 31.38
CA CYS A 210 -5.11 -3.83 32.62
C CYS A 210 -4.24 -2.74 33.27
N TRP A 211 -3.61 -1.86 32.50
CA TRP A 211 -2.82 -0.74 33.03
C TRP A 211 -3.70 0.36 33.64
N LEU A 212 -4.84 0.69 33.02
CA LEU A 212 -5.82 1.65 33.57
C LEU A 212 -6.65 1.08 34.74
N ALA A 213 -6.60 -0.24 34.96
CA ALA A 213 -7.29 -0.91 36.07
C ALA A 213 -6.43 -1.08 37.34
N ILE A 214 -5.21 -0.50 37.40
CA ILE A 214 -4.45 -0.41 38.65
C ILE A 214 -4.93 0.85 39.40
N PRO A 215 -5.72 0.72 40.49
CA PRO A 215 -6.13 1.88 41.26
C PRO A 215 -4.90 2.54 41.90
N MET A 216 -4.85 3.87 41.83
CA MET A 216 -3.80 4.72 42.45
C MET A 216 -3.66 4.55 43.98
N SER A 217 -4.46 3.69 44.62
CA SER A 217 -4.43 3.43 46.05
C SER A 217 -3.32 2.47 46.51
N GLU A 218 -2.58 1.81 45.62
CA GLU A 218 -1.51 0.86 45.98
C GLU A 218 -0.08 1.42 45.86
N TRP A 219 0.10 2.73 45.61
CA TRP A 219 1.43 3.36 45.49
C TRP A 219 1.91 4.10 46.76
N ASN A 220 1.25 3.90 47.91
CA ASN A 220 1.76 4.33 49.21
C ASN A 220 1.74 3.14 50.19
N GLY A 221 2.82 2.35 50.16
CA GLY A 221 3.12 1.26 51.08
C GLY A 221 4.60 0.94 51.04
#